data_AF-A0AAN7HCB7-F1
#
_entry.id   AF-A0AAN7HCB7-F1
#
_cell.length_a   1.000
_cell.length_b   1.000
_cell.length_c   1.000
_cell.angle_alpha   90.00
_cell.angle_beta   90.00
_cell.angle_gamma   90.00
#
_symmetry.space_group_name_H-M   'P 1'
#
loop_
_entity.id
_entity.type
_entity.pdbx_description
1 polymer ?
#
loop_
_entity_poly.entity_id
_entity_poly.type
_entity_poly.pdbx_seq_one_letter_code
_entity_poly.pdbx_strand_id
1 'polypeptide(L)'
;MQFSTLIIATLAAVASASPAVKRQADCAEVDQIPECGYQCIVDAAAGLGCAETDYTCMCGSFDELRNGAAGCVLEKCGLDGAPAVISGAEAVCAACA
;
A
#
# COMPACT_ATOMS: atom_id res chain seq x y z
N MET A 1 39.39 -5.31 -10.71
CA MET A 1 38.88 -6.50 -10.00
C MET A 1 37.75 -7.09 -10.84
N GLN A 2 38.07 -8.06 -11.71
CA GLN A 2 37.10 -8.84 -12.48
C GLN A 2 36.35 -9.76 -11.51
N PHE A 3 35.06 -9.55 -11.31
CA PHE A 3 34.19 -10.52 -10.65
C PHE A 3 33.86 -11.65 -11.64
N SER A 4 34.87 -12.49 -11.92
CA SER A 4 34.70 -13.84 -12.45
C SER A 4 34.42 -14.77 -11.29
N THR A 5 33.14 -15.03 -11.02
CA THR A 5 32.69 -16.32 -10.50
C THR A 5 31.23 -16.51 -10.90
N LEU A 6 31.07 -17.32 -11.95
CA LEU A 6 29.87 -18.11 -12.18
C LEU A 6 29.60 -18.92 -10.90
N ILE A 7 28.48 -18.66 -10.23
CA ILE A 7 27.87 -19.65 -9.34
C ILE A 7 26.41 -19.84 -9.74
N ILE A 8 26.16 -21.11 -10.00
CA ILE A 8 24.97 -21.81 -10.41
C ILE A 8 23.83 -21.60 -9.40
N ALA A 9 22.61 -21.57 -9.94
CA ALA A 9 21.33 -21.44 -9.24
C ALA A 9 21.26 -22.13 -7.87
N THR A 10 20.90 -21.35 -6.86
CA THR A 10 19.99 -21.81 -5.82
C THR A 10 18.90 -20.75 -5.69
N LEU A 11 17.69 -21.07 -6.16
CA LEU A 11 16.48 -20.35 -5.75
C LEU A 11 16.24 -20.69 -4.27
N ALA A 12 17.00 -20.06 -3.38
CA ALA A 12 16.47 -19.77 -2.07
C ALA A 12 15.57 -18.57 -2.28
N ALA A 13 14.25 -18.82 -2.32
CA ALA A 13 13.24 -17.79 -2.18
C ALA A 13 13.55 -17.03 -0.89
N VAL A 14 14.30 -15.93 -1.02
CA VAL A 14 14.43 -14.96 0.04
C VAL A 14 13.06 -14.31 0.15
N ALA A 15 12.21 -14.93 0.96
CA ALA A 15 11.10 -14.24 1.58
C ALA A 15 11.71 -13.16 2.48
N SER A 16 12.18 -12.07 1.88
CA SER A 16 12.17 -10.78 2.55
C SER A 16 10.69 -10.55 2.81
N ALA A 17 10.25 -10.88 4.03
CA ALA A 17 8.97 -10.43 4.57
C ALA A 17 9.07 -8.92 4.76
N SER A 18 9.26 -8.20 3.66
CA SER A 18 9.02 -6.78 3.59
C SER A 18 7.52 -6.61 3.79
N PRO A 19 7.06 -5.65 4.61
CA PRO A 19 5.64 -5.44 4.85
C PRO A 19 4.86 -5.22 3.53
N ALA A 20 5.51 -4.74 2.47
CA ALA A 20 4.96 -4.69 1.11
C ALA A 20 4.50 -6.06 0.57
N VAL A 21 5.34 -7.10 0.67
CA VAL A 21 5.03 -8.46 0.14
C VAL A 21 3.87 -9.09 0.91
N LYS A 22 3.78 -8.83 2.22
CA LYS A 22 2.67 -9.35 3.02
C LYS A 22 1.36 -8.68 2.64
N ARG A 23 1.34 -7.35 2.51
CA ARG A 23 0.14 -6.61 2.09
C ARG A 23 -0.33 -6.99 0.70
N GLN A 24 0.62 -7.23 -0.21
CA GLN A 24 0.32 -7.66 -1.56
C GLN A 24 -0.21 -9.10 -1.64
N ALA A 25 0.17 -9.97 -0.71
CA ALA A 25 -0.41 -11.29 -0.57
C ALA A 25 -1.84 -11.25 -0.01
N ASP A 26 -2.13 -10.25 0.83
CA ASP A 26 -3.48 -9.99 1.37
C ASP A 26 -4.36 -9.28 0.31
N CYS A 27 -3.79 -8.41 -0.53
CA CYS A 27 -4.44 -7.74 -1.66
C CYS A 27 -3.41 -7.25 -2.70
N ALA A 28 -3.42 -7.80 -3.93
CA ALA A 28 -2.39 -7.51 -4.94
C ALA A 28 -2.44 -6.06 -5.45
N GLU A 29 -3.61 -5.45 -5.39
CA GLU A 29 -3.93 -4.11 -5.89
C GLU A 29 -3.30 -3.01 -5.02
N VAL A 30 -2.79 -3.35 -3.83
CA VAL A 30 -2.08 -2.40 -2.95
C VAL A 30 -0.85 -1.79 -3.63
N ASP A 31 -0.23 -2.49 -4.58
CA ASP A 31 0.87 -1.97 -5.41
C ASP A 31 0.46 -0.79 -6.30
N GLN A 32 -0.84 -0.61 -6.55
CA GLN A 32 -1.32 0.56 -7.29
C GLN A 32 -1.34 1.82 -6.42
N ILE A 33 -1.26 1.68 -5.10
CA ILE A 33 -1.16 2.80 -4.17
C ILE A 33 0.29 3.30 -4.18
N PRO A 34 0.54 4.57 -4.54
CA PRO A 34 1.86 5.15 -4.44
C PRO A 34 2.40 5.10 -3.01
N GLU A 35 3.69 4.77 -2.84
CA GLU A 35 4.32 4.70 -1.51
C GLU A 35 4.19 6.00 -0.71
N CYS A 36 4.14 7.15 -1.39
CA CYS A 36 3.96 8.46 -0.75
C CYS A 36 2.63 8.58 0.02
N GLY A 37 1.59 7.82 -0.37
CA GLY A 37 0.24 7.91 0.17
C GLY A 37 -0.18 6.67 0.97
N TYR A 38 0.54 5.57 0.81
CA TYR A 38 0.23 4.32 1.50
C TYR A 38 0.16 4.49 3.02
N GLN A 39 1.18 5.12 3.64
CA GLN A 39 1.19 5.34 5.07
C GLN A 39 0.05 6.27 5.54
N CYS A 40 -0.33 7.25 4.72
CA CYS A 40 -1.45 8.13 5.03
C CYS A 40 -2.79 7.39 5.12
N ILE A 41 -2.98 6.36 4.27
CA ILE A 41 -4.17 5.50 4.32
C ILE A 41 -4.17 4.66 5.59
N VAL A 42 -3.03 4.06 5.95
CA VAL A 42 -2.89 3.24 7.17
C VAL A 42 -3.17 4.08 8.42
N ASP A 43 -2.61 5.28 8.50
CA ASP A 43 -2.80 6.16 9.66
C ASP A 43 -4.27 6.64 9.76
N ALA A 44 -4.90 6.94 8.63
CA ALA A 44 -6.32 7.28 8.58
C ALA A 44 -7.19 6.08 9.00
N ALA A 45 -6.88 4.87 8.52
CA ALA A 45 -7.56 3.64 8.87
C ALA A 45 -7.46 3.32 10.37
N ALA A 46 -6.27 3.54 10.96
CA ALA A 46 -6.08 3.42 12.40
C ALA A 46 -6.95 4.42 13.19
N GLY A 47 -7.15 5.63 12.67
CA GLY A 47 -8.08 6.62 13.23
C GLY A 47 -9.55 6.18 13.20
N LEU A 48 -9.92 5.29 12.27
CA LEU A 48 -11.24 4.66 12.18
C LEU A 48 -11.35 3.37 13.00
N GLY A 49 -10.24 2.90 13.58
CA GLY A 49 -10.17 1.63 14.31
C GLY A 49 -10.01 0.39 13.42
N CYS A 50 -9.72 0.57 12.14
CA CYS A 50 -9.43 -0.54 11.22
C CYS A 50 -7.99 -1.03 11.39
N ALA A 51 -7.75 -2.33 11.20
CA ALA A 51 -6.39 -2.87 11.14
C ALA A 51 -5.73 -2.52 9.80
N GLU A 52 -4.39 -2.54 9.73
CA GLU A 52 -3.59 -2.13 8.55
C GLU A 52 -3.94 -2.85 7.24
N THR A 53 -4.49 -4.07 7.33
CA THR A 53 -4.90 -4.88 6.18
C THR A 53 -6.40 -5.21 6.20
N ASP A 54 -7.19 -4.53 7.04
CA ASP A 54 -8.64 -4.69 7.09
C ASP A 54 -9.31 -3.81 6.04
N TYR A 55 -9.19 -4.21 4.78
CA TYR A 55 -9.70 -3.47 3.64
C TYR A 55 -11.23 -3.37 3.68
N THR A 56 -11.94 -4.40 4.16
CA THR A 56 -13.40 -4.34 4.36
C THR A 56 -13.79 -3.22 5.33
N CYS A 57 -13.09 -3.07 6.46
CA CYS A 57 -13.30 -1.96 7.40
C CYS A 57 -13.00 -0.60 6.77
N MET A 58 -11.84 -0.48 6.11
CA MET A 58 -11.41 0.77 5.46
C MET A 58 -12.39 1.23 4.38
N CYS A 59 -12.85 0.31 3.53
CA CYS A 59 -13.71 0.59 2.40
C CYS A 59 -15.19 0.75 2.82
N GLY A 60 -15.60 0.16 3.95
CA GLY A 60 -16.89 0.44 4.58
C GLY A 60 -17.06 1.90 5.03
N SER A 61 -15.94 2.57 5.34
CA SER A 61 -15.85 3.98 5.74
C SER A 61 -14.95 4.80 4.80
N PHE A 62 -15.00 4.50 3.49
CA PHE A 62 -14.05 5.07 2.52
C PHE A 62 -14.07 6.60 2.45
N ASP A 63 -15.24 7.23 2.60
CA ASP A 63 -15.33 8.70 2.61
C ASP A 63 -14.62 9.31 3.83
N GLU A 64 -14.77 8.72 5.01
CA GLU A 64 -14.07 9.17 6.22
C GLU A 64 -12.58 8.90 6.13
N LEU A 65 -12.20 7.76 5.55
CA LEU A 65 -10.81 7.38 5.28
C LEU A 65 -10.16 8.38 4.31
N ARG A 66 -10.79 8.69 3.18
CA ARG A 66 -10.30 9.68 2.21
C ARG A 66 -10.12 11.04 2.86
N ASN A 67 -11.10 11.49 3.63
CA ASN A 67 -11.02 12.78 4.30
C ASN A 67 -9.90 12.81 5.36
N GLY A 68 -9.73 11.74 6.13
CA GLY A 68 -8.64 11.61 7.11
C GLY A 68 -7.25 11.56 6.46
N ALA A 69 -7.12 10.87 5.33
CA ALA A 69 -5.87 10.74 4.60
C ALA A 69 -5.52 11.98 3.76
N ALA A 70 -6.51 12.77 3.33
CA ALA A 70 -6.34 13.88 2.37
C ALA A 70 -5.22 14.86 2.78
N GLY A 71 -5.18 15.29 4.04
CA GLY A 71 -4.14 16.22 4.51
C GLY A 71 -2.74 15.64 4.40
N CYS A 72 -2.56 14.38 4.81
CA CYS A 72 -1.29 13.68 4.72
C CYS A 72 -0.88 13.43 3.26
N VAL A 73 -1.82 13.01 2.41
CA VAL A 73 -1.57 12.76 0.99
C VAL A 73 -1.14 14.04 0.27
N LEU A 74 -1.80 15.17 0.55
CA LEU A 74 -1.40 16.46 -0.02
C LEU A 74 0.00 16.89 0.44
N GLU A 75 0.38 16.60 1.68
CA GLU A 75 1.72 16.91 2.20
C GLU A 75 2.81 16.00 1.60
N LYS A 76 2.55 14.69 1.48
CA LYS A 76 3.55 13.68 1.08
C LYS A 76 3.61 13.42 -0.43
N CYS A 77 2.46 13.43 -1.10
CA CYS A 77 2.33 13.14 -2.53
C CYS A 77 2.10 14.40 -3.39
N GLY A 78 1.75 15.53 -2.77
CA GLY A 78 1.32 16.73 -3.49
C GLY A 78 -0.07 16.60 -4.12
N LEU A 79 -0.52 17.70 -4.72
CA LEU A 79 -1.82 17.76 -5.42
C LEU A 79 -1.89 16.81 -6.62
N ASP A 80 -0.78 16.64 -7.35
CA ASP A 80 -0.72 15.80 -8.54
C ASP A 80 -0.68 14.30 -8.21
N GLY A 81 -0.16 13.93 -7.03
CA GLY A 81 -0.10 12.53 -6.58
C GLY A 81 -1.37 12.06 -5.87
N ALA A 82 -2.19 12.99 -5.35
CA ALA A 82 -3.42 12.65 -4.64
C ALA A 82 -4.43 11.82 -5.46
N PRO A 83 -4.68 12.11 -6.76
CA PRO A 83 -5.55 11.29 -7.60
C PRO A 83 -5.06 9.84 -7.72
N ALA A 84 -3.74 9.62 -7.86
CA ALA A 84 -3.18 8.28 -7.97
C ALA A 84 -3.36 7.47 -6.69
N VAL A 85 -3.22 8.11 -5.52
CA VAL A 85 -3.50 7.47 -4.22
C VAL A 85 -4.97 7.10 -4.07
N ILE A 86 -5.88 7.99 -4.47
CA ILE A 86 -7.32 7.74 -4.43
C ILE A 86 -7.68 6.58 -5.36
N SER A 87 -7.24 6.60 -6.62
CA SER A 87 -7.54 5.54 -7.58
C SER A 87 -6.94 4.19 -7.16
N GLY A 88 -5.73 4.17 -6.59
CA GLY A 88 -5.15 2.95 -6.03
C GLY A 88 -5.97 2.40 -4.85
N ALA A 89 -6.43 3.28 -3.96
CA ALA A 89 -7.29 2.88 -2.83
C ALA A 89 -8.67 2.37 -3.30
N GLU A 90 -9.26 2.98 -4.32
CA GLU A 90 -10.49 2.50 -4.96
C GLU A 90 -10.31 1.12 -5.59
N ALA A 91 -9.18 0.88 -6.26
CA ALA A 91 -8.86 -0.43 -6.83
C ALA A 91 -8.74 -1.51 -5.75
N VAL A 92 -8.09 -1.20 -4.63
CA VAL A 92 -8.04 -2.08 -3.45
C VAL A 92 -9.43 -2.35 -2.91
N CYS A 93 -10.26 -1.33 -2.76
CA CYS A 93 -11.64 -1.51 -2.31
C CYS A 93 -12.49 -2.35 -3.28
N ALA A 94 -12.27 -2.22 -4.58
CA ALA A 94 -13.00 -2.99 -5.58
C ALA A 94 -12.58 -4.47 -5.61
N ALA A 95 -11.32 -4.77 -5.32
CA ALA A 95 -10.76 -6.12 -5.42
C ALA A 95 -10.75 -6.89 -4.09
N CYS A 96 -10.67 -6.20 -2.95
CA CYS A 96 -10.27 -6.79 -1.67
C CYS A 96 -11.16 -6.45 -0.47
N ALA A 97 -12.20 -5.63 -0.64
CA ALA A 97 -13.14 -5.28 0.42
C ALA A 97 -14.34 -6.24 0.53
#